data_AF-W0VEA3-F1
#
_entry.id   AF-W0VEA3-F1
#
_cell.length_a   1.000
_cell.length_b   1.000
_cell.length_c   1.000
_cell.angle_alpha   90.00
_cell.angle_beta   90.00
_cell.angle_gamma   90.00
#
_symmetry.space_group_name_H-M   'P 1'
#
loop_
_entity.id
_entity.type
_entity.pdbx_description
1 polymer ?
#
loop_
_entity_poly.entity_id
_entity_poly.type
_entity_poly.pdbx_seq_one_letter_code
_entity_poly.pdbx_strand_id
1 'polypeptide(L)'
;MEPFPLVPAVRATALAGIDATLAVARACVHGAEKTHFTIFPECTLPGLAGFDHITAAMADDTWPAGTVVIGGLEGLTREQFSQLVQRPGTVYDVVGSSLDRVRQDQWVNCCATWVKLESGEVRCWIQTKIEPAGVELQVDHQSMFKGKSIFLFKGTYADNHAPYRFATLICYDWIGVRDQRRIWEWLLQDIEQTAAAIEAQLPLTWLFVAQCNPGPSHASFMSQVQPFFNPVQFPSVLREGTCLVMANVAGNAAPGSANQYGQSAVIFASDKFMKPESMPTYCAGGEFQRPGNPLENFKDAVFRERGACIHSFRQLNPMALPPGAAGRRYALAEATVHPYPGTEDPRTPSGLVPAVVKWVNDELDDPQKSLQIKYPNLPLADAAATAHLRAVNALRWLPPDALNKTVLIASPAARSVPDKWRNTQSQAIKHVLHSFSILEVAKYSAIFHGNGAQATIIKGDTSVEVVAVIGQSHEECDKHAMDILPDHRGQLLLVSRDEDNTSWNPRMRTLFDQAAEPTKELNFTDPTSAIIRVGYHDFLQAYQGSANETELRKALDAAIS
;
A
#
# COMPACT_ATOMS: atom_id res chain seq x y z
N MET A 1 -27.88 3.31 -16.65
CA MET A 1 -27.68 3.39 -15.19
C MET A 1 -26.23 3.83 -15.01
N GLU A 2 -26.07 5.15 -15.03
CA GLU A 2 -24.86 5.98 -14.92
C GLU A 2 -25.38 7.19 -14.13
N PRO A 3 -24.64 7.75 -13.14
CA PRO A 3 -23.20 7.99 -13.18
C PRO A 3 -22.44 7.37 -12.00
N PHE A 4 -21.41 6.55 -12.28
CA PHE A 4 -20.55 5.88 -11.27
C PHE A 4 -21.22 5.56 -9.92
N PRO A 5 -22.44 5.00 -9.87
CA PRO A 5 -23.13 4.86 -8.60
C PRO A 5 -22.47 3.74 -7.82
N LEU A 6 -22.24 3.96 -6.53
CA LEU A 6 -21.87 2.86 -5.66
C LEU A 6 -23.07 1.89 -5.60
N VAL A 7 -22.81 0.63 -5.98
CA VAL A 7 -23.81 -0.43 -5.89
C VAL A 7 -24.26 -0.59 -4.44
N PRO A 8 -25.51 -1.01 -4.17
CA PRO A 8 -26.06 -1.04 -2.80
C PRO A 8 -25.18 -1.75 -1.77
N ALA A 9 -24.56 -2.88 -2.13
CA ALA A 9 -23.64 -3.61 -1.25
C ALA A 9 -22.40 -2.79 -0.86
N VAL A 10 -21.86 -1.99 -1.79
CA VAL A 10 -20.70 -1.13 -1.54
C VAL A 10 -21.06 0.08 -0.68
N ARG A 11 -22.29 0.59 -0.78
CA ARG A 11 -22.73 1.75 0.03
C ARG A 11 -22.66 1.50 1.53
N ALA A 12 -23.12 0.33 1.99
CA ALA A 12 -23.09 0.00 3.42
C ALA A 12 -21.65 -0.07 3.94
N THR A 13 -20.77 -0.73 3.19
CA THR A 13 -19.33 -0.79 3.51
C THR A 13 -18.69 0.60 3.46
N ALA A 14 -19.06 1.44 2.50
CA ALA A 14 -18.56 2.81 2.40
C ALA A 14 -18.96 3.67 3.60
N LEU A 15 -20.20 3.55 4.08
CA LEU A 15 -20.66 4.23 5.31
C LEU A 15 -19.88 3.75 6.54
N ALA A 16 -19.73 2.44 6.72
CA ALA A 16 -18.89 1.91 7.79
C ALA A 16 -17.43 2.41 7.68
N GLY A 17 -16.93 2.55 6.44
CA GLY A 17 -15.61 3.08 6.15
C GLY A 17 -15.43 4.54 6.55
N ILE A 18 -16.47 5.35 6.36
CA ILE A 18 -16.52 6.72 6.89
C ILE A 18 -16.40 6.67 8.41
N ASP A 19 -17.21 5.84 9.10
CA ASP A 19 -17.16 5.72 10.55
C ASP A 19 -15.77 5.33 11.08
N ALA A 20 -15.15 4.30 10.50
CA ALA A 20 -13.81 3.88 10.91
C ALA A 20 -12.75 4.97 10.65
N THR A 21 -12.82 5.66 9.51
CA THR A 21 -11.88 6.74 9.18
C THR A 21 -12.03 7.91 10.14
N LEU A 22 -13.26 8.32 10.42
CA LEU A 22 -13.56 9.39 11.37
C LEU A 22 -13.19 8.99 12.81
N ALA A 23 -13.36 7.72 13.20
CA ALA A 23 -12.90 7.22 14.49
C ALA A 23 -11.38 7.29 14.64
N VAL A 24 -10.63 6.87 13.61
CA VAL A 24 -9.16 7.02 13.57
C VAL A 24 -8.75 8.49 13.68
N ALA A 25 -9.45 9.39 12.98
CA ALA A 25 -9.21 10.82 13.04
C ALA A 25 -9.48 11.40 14.44
N ARG A 26 -10.58 11.01 15.11
CA ARG A 26 -10.87 11.43 16.49
C ARG A 26 -9.83 10.90 17.48
N ALA A 27 -9.39 9.66 17.31
CA ALA A 27 -8.44 9.00 18.21
C ALA A 27 -7.01 9.58 18.13
N CYS A 28 -6.67 10.33 17.08
CA CYS A 28 -5.38 11.00 16.92
C CYS A 28 -4.18 10.05 17.08
N VAL A 29 -4.31 8.83 16.57
CA VAL A 29 -3.34 7.72 16.68
C VAL A 29 -1.94 8.03 16.14
N HIS A 30 -1.78 9.12 15.39
CA HIS A 30 -0.50 9.67 14.93
C HIS A 30 0.13 10.67 15.93
N GLY A 31 -0.33 10.68 17.18
CA GLY A 31 0.27 11.39 18.31
C GLY A 31 0.26 12.91 18.22
N ALA A 32 -0.60 13.51 17.39
CA ALA A 32 -0.87 14.95 17.46
C ALA A 32 -2.02 15.23 18.42
N GLU A 33 -2.19 16.49 18.82
CA GLU A 33 -3.31 16.93 19.66
C GLU A 33 -4.67 16.72 18.96
N LYS A 34 -4.70 16.91 17.64
CA LYS A 34 -5.88 16.67 16.80
C LYS A 34 -5.50 16.32 15.36
N THR A 35 -6.40 15.62 14.68
CA THR A 35 -6.32 15.41 13.22
C THR A 35 -6.80 16.66 12.48
N HIS A 36 -5.87 17.42 11.89
CA HIS A 36 -6.21 18.67 11.17
C HIS A 36 -6.93 18.42 9.85
N PHE A 37 -6.54 17.39 9.11
CA PHE A 37 -7.11 17.04 7.80
C PHE A 37 -7.48 15.57 7.77
N THR A 38 -8.70 15.26 7.37
CA THR A 38 -9.16 13.90 7.01
C THR A 38 -9.58 13.92 5.54
N ILE A 39 -9.08 12.98 4.74
CA ILE A 39 -9.29 12.99 3.29
C ILE A 39 -9.90 11.66 2.85
N PHE A 40 -11.05 11.75 2.18
CA PHE A 40 -11.68 10.67 1.44
C PHE A 40 -11.44 10.91 -0.06
N PRO A 41 -10.89 9.94 -0.81
CA PRO A 41 -10.59 10.13 -2.24
C PRO A 41 -11.85 10.42 -3.08
N GLU A 42 -11.63 10.76 -4.35
CA GLU A 42 -12.72 10.95 -5.33
C GLU A 42 -13.64 9.71 -5.40
N CYS A 43 -14.95 9.91 -5.59
CA CYS A 43 -15.93 8.83 -5.77
C CYS A 43 -16.03 7.82 -4.61
N THR A 44 -15.65 8.19 -3.39
CA THR A 44 -15.69 7.26 -2.23
C THR A 44 -16.90 7.45 -1.32
N LEU A 45 -17.46 8.67 -1.25
CA LEU A 45 -18.61 8.93 -0.39
C LEU A 45 -19.91 8.52 -1.09
N PRO A 46 -20.81 7.75 -0.43
CA PRO A 46 -22.06 7.26 -1.00
C PRO A 46 -23.13 8.38 -1.06
N GLY A 47 -22.88 9.36 -1.92
CA GLY A 47 -23.78 10.44 -2.29
C GLY A 47 -24.25 11.25 -1.08
N LEU A 48 -25.55 11.55 -1.06
CA LEU A 48 -26.16 12.35 -0.01
C LEU A 48 -26.07 11.71 1.38
N ALA A 49 -26.16 10.39 1.47
CA ALA A 49 -26.06 9.67 2.74
C ALA A 49 -24.64 9.82 3.33
N GLY A 50 -23.60 9.64 2.51
CA GLY A 50 -22.22 9.85 2.95
C GLY A 50 -21.96 11.29 3.40
N PHE A 51 -22.52 12.26 2.69
CA PHE A 51 -22.44 13.67 3.08
C PHE A 51 -23.08 13.94 4.43
N ASP A 52 -24.32 13.45 4.65
CA ASP A 52 -25.04 13.67 5.90
C ASP A 52 -24.29 13.05 7.07
N HIS A 53 -23.71 11.87 6.84
CA HIS A 53 -22.96 11.13 7.84
C HIS A 53 -21.75 11.90 8.35
N ILE A 54 -20.93 12.45 7.44
CA ILE A 54 -19.78 13.30 7.80
C ILE A 54 -20.26 14.59 8.49
N THR A 55 -21.31 15.21 7.96
CA THR A 55 -21.85 16.48 8.51
C THR A 55 -22.31 16.28 9.95
N ALA A 56 -23.06 15.22 10.23
CA ALA A 56 -23.50 14.87 11.58
C ALA A 56 -22.31 14.56 12.50
N ALA A 57 -21.34 13.77 12.02
CA ALA A 57 -20.17 13.42 12.80
C ALA A 57 -19.27 14.62 13.16
N MET A 58 -19.18 15.63 12.31
CA MET A 58 -18.44 16.87 12.61
C MET A 58 -19.24 17.83 13.50
N ALA A 59 -20.57 17.84 13.38
CA ALA A 59 -21.44 18.69 14.19
C ALA A 59 -21.48 18.26 15.66
N ASP A 60 -21.16 16.99 15.95
CA ASP A 60 -20.99 16.47 17.31
C ASP A 60 -19.98 17.32 18.11
N ASP A 61 -20.36 17.78 19.32
CA ASP A 61 -19.53 18.64 20.18
C ASP A 61 -18.19 18.02 20.58
N THR A 62 -18.08 16.68 20.55
CA THR A 62 -16.82 15.96 20.80
C THR A 62 -15.85 16.02 19.62
N TRP A 63 -16.32 16.39 18.42
CA TRP A 63 -15.43 16.60 17.27
C TRP A 63 -14.59 17.87 17.45
N PRO A 64 -13.25 17.84 17.32
CA PRO A 64 -12.41 19.00 17.57
C PRO A 64 -12.65 20.15 16.57
N ALA A 65 -12.72 21.38 17.09
CA ALA A 65 -12.73 22.59 16.28
C ALA A 65 -11.39 22.81 15.55
N GLY A 66 -11.40 23.62 14.50
CA GLY A 66 -10.23 23.90 13.66
C GLY A 66 -9.75 22.68 12.87
N THR A 67 -10.68 21.80 12.47
CA THR A 67 -10.40 20.60 11.68
C THR A 67 -11.14 20.64 10.35
N VAL A 68 -10.57 19.94 9.36
CA VAL A 68 -11.06 19.90 7.98
C VAL A 68 -11.27 18.45 7.54
N VAL A 69 -12.42 18.18 6.93
CA VAL A 69 -12.66 16.92 6.20
C VAL A 69 -12.84 17.27 4.73
N ILE A 70 -12.16 16.54 3.85
CA ILE A 70 -12.29 16.65 2.39
C ILE A 70 -12.80 15.31 1.89
N GLY A 71 -13.84 15.29 1.08
CA GLY A 71 -14.36 14.03 0.56
C GLY A 71 -14.98 14.13 -0.82
N GLY A 72 -14.57 13.22 -1.70
CA GLY A 72 -15.15 13.06 -3.02
C GLY A 72 -16.43 12.24 -3.00
N LEU A 73 -17.51 12.82 -3.51
CA LEU A 73 -18.78 12.13 -3.65
C LEU A 73 -18.78 11.24 -4.89
N GLU A 74 -19.55 10.15 -4.84
CA GLU A 74 -19.96 9.44 -6.05
C GLU A 74 -20.64 10.40 -7.06
N GLY A 75 -20.74 9.98 -8.32
CA GLY A 75 -21.43 10.77 -9.34
C GLY A 75 -22.87 11.08 -8.92
N LEU A 76 -23.21 12.37 -8.89
CA LEU A 76 -24.54 12.83 -8.51
C LEU A 76 -25.39 13.14 -9.75
N THR A 77 -26.67 12.80 -9.68
CA THR A 77 -27.67 13.37 -10.59
C THR A 77 -27.87 14.86 -10.34
N ARG A 78 -28.51 15.57 -11.29
CA ARG A 78 -28.89 16.97 -11.11
C ARG A 78 -29.77 17.17 -9.87
N GLU A 79 -30.71 16.26 -9.63
CA GLU A 79 -31.64 16.31 -8.51
C GLU A 79 -30.89 16.14 -7.19
N GLN A 80 -29.97 15.18 -7.11
CA GLN A 80 -29.13 14.99 -5.93
C GLN A 80 -28.20 16.19 -5.69
N PHE A 81 -27.59 16.74 -6.74
CA PHE A 81 -26.76 17.93 -6.62
C PHE A 81 -27.58 19.15 -6.14
N SER A 82 -28.80 19.31 -6.64
CA SER A 82 -29.74 20.35 -6.16
C SER A 82 -30.05 20.18 -4.67
N GLN A 83 -30.30 18.96 -4.22
CA GLN A 83 -30.55 18.68 -2.80
C GLN A 83 -29.30 18.95 -1.95
N LEU A 84 -28.11 18.57 -2.44
CA LEU A 84 -26.83 18.77 -1.77
C LEU A 84 -26.55 20.25 -1.50
N VAL A 85 -26.62 21.11 -2.52
CA VAL A 85 -26.25 22.52 -2.39
C VAL A 85 -27.26 23.35 -1.60
N GLN A 86 -28.45 22.81 -1.33
CA GLN A 86 -29.49 23.43 -0.50
C GLN A 86 -29.38 23.02 0.98
N ARG A 87 -28.42 22.15 1.35
CA ARG A 87 -28.23 21.75 2.74
C ARG A 87 -27.77 22.93 3.60
N PRO A 88 -28.15 22.97 4.89
CA PRO A 88 -27.71 24.02 5.80
C PRO A 88 -26.17 24.09 5.90
N GLY A 89 -25.62 25.30 5.94
CA GLY A 89 -24.18 25.52 6.07
C GLY A 89 -23.36 25.18 4.82
N THR A 90 -24.01 24.86 3.69
CA THR A 90 -23.37 24.53 2.42
C THR A 90 -23.19 25.76 1.54
N VAL A 91 -21.98 25.92 1.01
CA VAL A 91 -21.57 26.96 0.07
C VAL A 91 -21.16 26.29 -1.24
N TYR A 92 -21.53 26.88 -2.37
CA TYR A 92 -21.11 26.44 -3.70
C TYR A 92 -20.98 27.66 -4.62
N ASP A 93 -20.32 27.48 -5.77
CA ASP A 93 -20.25 28.54 -6.77
C ASP A 93 -21.59 28.68 -7.50
N VAL A 94 -22.39 29.65 -7.05
CA VAL A 94 -23.71 29.96 -7.61
C VAL A 94 -23.66 30.47 -9.06
N VAL A 95 -22.49 30.84 -9.58
CA VAL A 95 -22.30 31.33 -10.97
C VAL A 95 -21.70 30.22 -11.83
N GLY A 96 -20.56 29.68 -11.39
CA GLY A 96 -19.81 28.64 -12.09
C GLY A 96 -20.48 27.26 -12.07
N SER A 97 -21.33 27.00 -11.07
CA SER A 97 -21.97 25.71 -10.80
C SER A 97 -23.47 25.86 -10.50
N SER A 98 -24.12 26.86 -11.09
CA SER A 98 -25.55 27.09 -10.91
C SER A 98 -26.40 25.89 -11.36
N LEU A 99 -27.53 25.66 -10.69
CA LEU A 99 -28.44 24.55 -11.01
C LEU A 99 -29.05 24.66 -12.41
N ASP A 100 -29.14 25.87 -12.97
CA ASP A 100 -29.61 26.11 -14.33
C ASP A 100 -28.59 25.68 -15.39
N ARG A 101 -27.31 25.61 -15.02
CA ARG A 101 -26.23 25.19 -15.92
C ARG A 101 -26.01 23.68 -15.93
N VAL A 102 -26.46 22.96 -14.91
CA VAL A 102 -26.44 21.49 -14.90
C VAL A 102 -27.65 21.01 -15.70
N ARG A 103 -27.41 20.39 -16.86
CA ARG A 103 -28.50 19.87 -17.69
C ARG A 103 -29.04 18.54 -17.14
N GLN A 104 -30.23 18.13 -17.58
CA GLN A 104 -30.84 16.85 -17.16
C GLN A 104 -30.06 15.62 -17.66
N ASP A 105 -29.37 15.75 -18.79
CA ASP A 105 -28.48 14.73 -19.36
C ASP A 105 -27.08 14.74 -18.73
N GLN A 106 -26.89 15.47 -17.63
CA GLN A 106 -25.59 15.61 -16.98
C GLN A 106 -25.58 15.07 -15.56
N TRP A 107 -24.41 14.58 -15.19
CA TRP A 107 -24.09 14.19 -13.83
C TRP A 107 -22.97 15.07 -13.27
N VAL A 108 -22.86 15.13 -11.96
CA VAL A 108 -21.90 16.00 -11.27
C VAL A 108 -20.91 15.16 -10.48
N ASN A 109 -19.63 15.27 -10.84
CA ASN A 109 -18.52 14.86 -9.99
C ASN A 109 -18.14 16.04 -9.10
N CYS A 110 -18.14 15.85 -7.77
CA CYS A 110 -17.76 16.91 -6.84
C CYS A 110 -17.07 16.39 -5.58
N CYS A 111 -16.30 17.29 -4.95
CA CYS A 111 -15.79 17.13 -3.61
C CYS A 111 -16.50 18.11 -2.67
N ALA A 112 -16.68 17.69 -1.43
CA ALA A 112 -17.10 18.53 -0.33
C ALA A 112 -15.92 18.76 0.62
N THR A 113 -15.75 20.00 1.07
CA THR A 113 -14.78 20.38 2.10
C THR A 113 -15.55 20.88 3.30
N TRP A 114 -15.57 20.12 4.39
CA TRP A 114 -16.14 20.53 5.67
C TRP A 114 -15.07 21.16 6.55
N VAL A 115 -15.41 22.24 7.23
CA VAL A 115 -14.56 22.91 8.21
C VAL A 115 -15.37 23.08 9.49
N LYS A 116 -14.87 22.54 10.61
CA LYS A 116 -15.39 22.88 11.93
C LYS A 116 -14.68 24.12 12.44
N LEU A 117 -15.41 25.23 12.53
CA LEU A 117 -14.88 26.51 12.98
C LEU A 117 -14.64 26.51 14.49
N GLU A 118 -13.88 27.48 14.98
CA GLU A 118 -13.64 27.68 16.42
C GLU A 118 -14.93 27.96 17.20
N SER A 119 -15.98 28.44 16.53
CA SER A 119 -17.33 28.58 17.12
C SER A 119 -18.05 27.25 17.35
N GLY A 120 -17.51 26.13 16.87
CA GLY A 120 -18.19 24.84 16.80
C GLY A 120 -19.07 24.66 15.56
N GLU A 121 -19.36 25.75 14.82
CA GLU A 121 -20.15 25.71 13.59
C GLU A 121 -19.42 24.89 12.50
N VAL A 122 -20.16 24.00 11.84
CA VAL A 122 -19.66 23.27 10.67
C VAL A 122 -20.13 23.98 9.40
N ARG A 123 -19.18 24.35 8.53
CA ARG A 123 -19.46 24.84 7.18
C ARG A 123 -18.92 23.89 6.14
N CYS A 124 -19.58 23.83 4.99
CA CYS A 124 -19.21 22.95 3.90
C CYS A 124 -19.13 23.71 2.58
N TRP A 125 -18.13 23.41 1.75
CA TRP A 125 -17.97 23.96 0.41
C TRP A 125 -17.98 22.86 -0.64
N ILE A 126 -18.84 22.99 -1.66
CA ILE A 126 -18.99 22.01 -2.74
C ILE A 126 -18.25 22.48 -3.99
N GLN A 127 -17.19 21.77 -4.36
CA GLN A 127 -16.42 22.01 -5.57
C GLN A 127 -16.74 20.95 -6.62
N THR A 128 -17.32 21.36 -7.75
CA THR A 128 -17.51 20.47 -8.92
C THR A 128 -16.20 20.32 -9.70
N LYS A 129 -15.91 19.10 -10.16
CA LYS A 129 -14.73 18.80 -10.99
C LYS A 129 -14.73 19.62 -12.27
N ILE A 130 -13.55 20.11 -12.66
CA ILE A 130 -13.43 21.07 -13.76
C ILE A 130 -13.21 20.32 -15.07
N GLU A 131 -12.23 19.41 -15.14
CA GLU A 131 -11.94 18.61 -16.34
C GLU A 131 -12.17 17.12 -16.12
N PRO A 132 -12.92 16.45 -17.02
CA PRO A 132 -13.15 15.01 -16.95
C PRO A 132 -11.89 14.23 -17.33
N ALA A 133 -11.69 13.09 -16.68
CA ALA A 133 -10.79 12.04 -17.09
C ALA A 133 -11.32 11.29 -18.32
N GLY A 134 -10.44 10.54 -18.99
CA GLY A 134 -10.82 9.72 -20.15
C GLY A 134 -11.99 8.76 -19.87
N VAL A 135 -12.00 8.12 -18.70
CA VAL A 135 -13.09 7.21 -18.29
C VAL A 135 -14.44 7.93 -18.11
N GLU A 136 -14.43 9.20 -17.73
CA GLU A 136 -15.65 10.00 -17.57
C GLU A 136 -16.17 10.56 -18.90
N LEU A 137 -15.28 10.68 -19.90
CA LEU A 137 -15.64 11.04 -21.27
C LEU A 137 -16.26 9.88 -22.06
N GLN A 138 -16.09 8.64 -21.59
CA GLN A 138 -16.58 7.41 -22.24
C GLN A 138 -17.97 6.98 -21.77
N VAL A 139 -18.67 7.83 -21.01
CA VAL A 139 -20.03 7.59 -20.50
C VAL A 139 -21.04 7.87 -21.62
N ASP A 140 -21.73 6.84 -22.12
CA ASP A 140 -22.48 6.87 -23.39
C ASP A 140 -23.80 7.66 -23.32
N HIS A 141 -24.37 7.86 -22.13
CA HIS A 141 -25.72 8.41 -21.98
C HIS A 141 -25.84 9.69 -21.16
N GLN A 142 -24.80 10.06 -20.40
CA GLN A 142 -24.77 11.30 -19.64
C GLN A 142 -23.38 11.93 -19.65
N SER A 143 -23.29 13.22 -19.99
CA SER A 143 -22.01 13.93 -19.95
C SER A 143 -21.72 14.46 -18.54
N MET A 144 -20.45 14.43 -18.11
CA MET A 144 -20.08 15.05 -16.84
C MET A 144 -20.25 16.58 -16.93
N PHE A 145 -20.91 17.17 -15.95
CA PHE A 145 -20.94 18.62 -15.76
C PHE A 145 -19.54 19.13 -15.43
N LYS A 146 -19.09 20.17 -16.13
CA LYS A 146 -17.79 20.79 -15.93
C LYS A 146 -17.90 22.04 -15.07
N GLY A 147 -17.32 21.96 -13.87
CA GLY A 147 -17.16 23.07 -12.93
C GLY A 147 -16.31 24.21 -13.47
N LYS A 148 -16.26 25.31 -12.71
CA LYS A 148 -15.48 26.52 -13.07
C LYS A 148 -14.68 27.16 -11.93
N SER A 149 -14.75 26.61 -10.73
CA SER A 149 -14.20 27.25 -9.52
C SER A 149 -13.36 26.28 -8.71
N ILE A 150 -12.32 26.81 -8.07
CA ILE A 150 -11.54 26.14 -7.02
C ILE A 150 -11.71 26.98 -5.76
N PHE A 151 -12.03 26.35 -4.62
CA PHE A 151 -12.04 27.07 -3.35
C PHE A 151 -10.63 27.13 -2.76
N LEU A 152 -10.19 28.35 -2.48
CA LEU A 152 -8.94 28.63 -1.76
C LEU A 152 -9.26 29.04 -0.32
N PHE A 153 -8.78 28.26 0.63
CA PHE A 153 -8.95 28.51 2.05
C PHE A 153 -7.69 29.16 2.61
N LYS A 154 -7.86 30.05 3.59
CA LYS A 154 -6.76 30.75 4.27
C LYS A 154 -6.98 30.75 5.77
N GLY A 155 -5.88 30.69 6.53
CA GLY A 155 -5.90 30.78 7.98
C GLY A 155 -4.51 31.08 8.53
N THR A 156 -4.39 31.03 9.86
CA THR A 156 -3.12 31.16 10.58
C THR A 156 -2.96 29.98 11.53
N TYR A 157 -1.76 29.41 11.59
CA TYR A 157 -1.45 28.38 12.59
C TYR A 157 -1.57 28.98 14.00
N ALA A 158 -2.15 28.23 14.94
CA ALA A 158 -2.37 28.71 16.30
C ALA A 158 -1.04 29.02 17.03
N ASP A 159 -0.05 28.14 16.90
CA ASP A 159 1.17 28.17 17.73
C ASP A 159 2.18 29.26 17.33
N ASN A 160 2.24 29.59 16.04
CA ASN A 160 3.26 30.50 15.50
C ASN A 160 2.70 31.63 14.63
N HIS A 161 1.38 31.72 14.50
CA HIS A 161 0.66 32.71 13.69
C HIS A 161 1.08 32.76 12.20
N ALA A 162 1.80 31.74 11.71
CA ALA A 162 2.22 31.71 10.31
C ALA A 162 0.98 31.52 9.42
N PRO A 163 0.86 32.30 8.31
CA PRO A 163 -0.25 32.15 7.40
C PRO A 163 -0.16 30.81 6.67
N TYR A 164 -1.30 30.17 6.46
CA TYR A 164 -1.41 29.01 5.59
C TYR A 164 -2.53 29.21 4.58
N ARG A 165 -2.39 28.51 3.45
CA ARG A 165 -3.48 28.32 2.49
C ARG A 165 -3.55 26.88 2.05
N PHE A 166 -4.75 26.43 1.73
CA PHE A 166 -4.95 25.14 1.10
C PHE A 166 -6.07 25.18 0.06
N ALA A 167 -5.99 24.24 -0.87
CA ALA A 167 -7.01 24.00 -1.89
C ALA A 167 -7.07 22.50 -2.22
N THR A 168 -8.14 22.10 -2.90
CA THR A 168 -8.33 20.73 -3.37
C THR A 168 -8.56 20.72 -4.87
N LEU A 169 -7.94 19.78 -5.57
CA LEU A 169 -8.20 19.43 -6.96
C LEU A 169 -8.79 18.02 -7.01
N ILE A 170 -9.57 17.74 -8.05
CA ILE A 170 -10.27 16.46 -8.20
C ILE A 170 -9.64 15.68 -9.36
N CYS A 171 -8.85 14.66 -9.05
CA CYS A 171 -8.18 13.75 -9.97
C CYS A 171 -7.57 14.42 -11.20
N TYR A 172 -8.30 14.39 -12.33
CA TYR A 172 -7.81 14.86 -13.61
C TYR A 172 -7.64 16.38 -13.65
N ASP A 173 -8.26 17.14 -12.74
CA ASP A 173 -7.97 18.57 -12.56
C ASP A 173 -6.47 18.81 -12.34
N TRP A 174 -5.73 17.87 -11.76
CA TRP A 174 -4.28 17.98 -11.59
C TRP A 174 -3.52 18.14 -12.93
N ILE A 175 -3.98 17.51 -13.99
CA ILE A 175 -3.34 17.54 -15.32
C ILE A 175 -4.19 18.18 -16.42
N GLY A 176 -5.45 18.46 -16.12
CA GLY A 176 -6.43 19.04 -17.03
C GLY A 176 -6.00 20.40 -17.52
N VAL A 177 -6.35 20.71 -18.77
CA VAL A 177 -6.07 22.02 -19.41
C VAL A 177 -7.38 22.66 -19.80
N ARG A 178 -7.52 23.93 -19.46
CA ARG A 178 -8.59 24.80 -19.92
C ARG A 178 -7.99 26.14 -20.32
N ASP A 179 -8.39 26.62 -21.50
CA ASP A 179 -7.92 27.90 -22.04
C ASP A 179 -6.37 27.99 -22.05
N GLN A 180 -5.74 26.92 -22.53
CA GLN A 180 -4.27 26.76 -22.64
C GLN A 180 -3.50 26.76 -21.31
N ARG A 181 -4.19 26.67 -20.17
CA ARG A 181 -3.58 26.60 -18.84
C ARG A 181 -4.03 25.38 -18.07
N ARG A 182 -3.15 24.85 -17.24
CA ARG A 182 -3.50 23.80 -16.28
C ARG A 182 -4.43 24.37 -15.22
N ILE A 183 -5.29 23.53 -14.65
CA ILE A 183 -6.24 23.96 -13.62
C ILE A 183 -5.51 24.50 -12.38
N TRP A 184 -4.40 23.87 -11.97
CA TRP A 184 -3.59 24.40 -10.86
C TRP A 184 -2.90 25.73 -11.18
N GLU A 185 -2.62 26.06 -12.46
CA GLU A 185 -2.04 27.36 -12.84
C GLU A 185 -3.04 28.50 -12.60
N TRP A 186 -4.34 28.26 -12.82
CA TRP A 186 -5.38 29.24 -12.49
C TRP A 186 -5.42 29.54 -10.98
N LEU A 187 -5.30 28.50 -10.14
CA LEU A 187 -5.20 28.67 -8.69
C LEU A 187 -4.00 29.53 -8.30
N LEU A 188 -2.81 29.23 -8.84
CA LEU A 188 -1.61 29.98 -8.51
C LEU A 188 -1.64 31.42 -9.02
N GLN A 189 -2.23 31.65 -10.19
CA GLN A 189 -2.40 32.99 -10.73
C GLN A 189 -3.27 33.86 -9.82
N ASP A 190 -4.36 33.31 -9.28
CA ASP A 190 -5.23 34.05 -8.35
C ASP A 190 -4.49 34.42 -7.04
N ILE A 191 -3.68 33.49 -6.51
CA ILE A 191 -2.82 33.76 -5.35
C ILE A 191 -1.79 34.83 -5.69
N GLU A 192 -1.12 34.74 -6.84
CA GLU A 192 -0.14 35.71 -7.33
C GLU A 192 -0.74 37.12 -7.44
N GLN A 193 -1.93 37.24 -8.04
CA GLN A 193 -2.65 38.51 -8.17
C GLN A 193 -3.03 39.09 -6.81
N THR A 194 -3.52 38.23 -5.90
CA THR A 194 -3.83 38.64 -4.53
C THR A 194 -2.58 39.11 -3.79
N ALA A 195 -1.45 38.41 -3.98
CA ALA A 195 -0.17 38.73 -3.38
C ALA A 195 0.37 40.08 -3.88
N ALA A 196 0.29 40.32 -5.20
CA ALA A 196 0.68 41.57 -5.83
C ALA A 196 -0.17 42.75 -5.35
N ALA A 197 -1.48 42.56 -5.16
CA ALA A 197 -2.39 43.62 -4.69
C ALA A 197 -2.07 44.11 -3.26
N ILE A 198 -1.33 43.33 -2.48
CA ILE A 198 -0.91 43.68 -1.11
C ILE A 198 0.61 43.77 -0.96
N GLU A 199 1.34 43.77 -2.09
CA GLU A 199 2.80 43.85 -2.14
C GLU A 199 3.50 42.81 -1.24
N ALA A 200 2.98 41.57 -1.20
CA ALA A 200 3.50 40.50 -0.36
C ALA A 200 3.76 39.21 -1.15
N GLN A 201 4.39 38.23 -0.49
CA GLN A 201 4.37 36.85 -0.93
C GLN A 201 3.37 36.05 -0.10
N LEU A 202 2.62 35.16 -0.75
CA LEU A 202 1.59 34.36 -0.10
C LEU A 202 1.91 32.87 -0.19
N PRO A 203 1.81 32.11 0.91
CA PRO A 203 2.04 30.67 0.87
C PRO A 203 0.84 29.91 0.31
N LEU A 204 1.13 28.86 -0.47
CA LEU A 204 0.24 27.71 -0.64
C LEU A 204 0.84 26.55 0.17
N THR A 205 0.29 26.24 1.33
CA THR A 205 0.92 25.29 2.27
C THR A 205 0.48 23.86 2.02
N TRP A 206 -0.75 23.66 1.57
CA TRP A 206 -1.29 22.33 1.26
C TRP A 206 -2.01 22.36 -0.08
N LEU A 207 -1.77 21.34 -0.90
CA LEU A 207 -2.59 21.07 -2.07
C LEU A 207 -3.01 19.61 -2.03
N PHE A 208 -4.32 19.39 -1.98
CA PHE A 208 -4.89 18.05 -1.99
C PHE A 208 -5.33 17.70 -3.41
N VAL A 209 -5.04 16.49 -3.84
CA VAL A 209 -5.58 15.90 -5.07
C VAL A 209 -6.34 14.65 -4.65
N ALA A 210 -7.65 14.80 -4.48
CA ALA A 210 -8.54 13.67 -4.20
C ALA A 210 -8.81 12.96 -5.53
N GLN A 211 -8.51 11.67 -5.63
CA GLN A 211 -8.48 10.99 -6.92
C GLN A 211 -9.00 9.56 -6.89
N CYS A 212 -9.61 9.16 -8.01
CA CYS A 212 -9.96 7.79 -8.36
C CYS A 212 -9.23 7.47 -9.67
N ASN A 213 -7.90 7.49 -9.59
CA ASN A 213 -7.00 7.49 -10.74
C ASN A 213 -6.40 6.09 -11.00
N PRO A 214 -6.57 5.51 -12.21
CA PRO A 214 -5.88 4.30 -12.62
C PRO A 214 -4.38 4.36 -12.76
N GLY A 215 -3.86 5.52 -13.11
CA GLY A 215 -2.44 5.75 -13.28
C GLY A 215 -1.95 6.81 -12.32
N PRO A 216 -2.06 6.62 -10.99
CA PRO A 216 -1.61 7.62 -10.02
C PRO A 216 -0.10 7.81 -10.07
N SER A 217 0.65 6.88 -10.66
CA SER A 217 2.10 7.00 -10.90
C SER A 217 2.46 7.11 -12.38
N HIS A 218 1.47 7.28 -13.26
CA HIS A 218 1.72 7.43 -14.69
C HIS A 218 2.55 8.70 -14.96
N ALA A 219 3.50 8.61 -15.90
CA ALA A 219 4.46 9.68 -16.17
C ALA A 219 3.77 11.00 -16.55
N SER A 220 2.67 10.97 -17.31
CA SER A 220 1.91 12.19 -17.64
C SER A 220 1.29 12.89 -16.43
N PHE A 221 0.96 12.13 -15.38
CA PHE A 221 0.38 12.65 -14.15
C PHE A 221 1.48 13.22 -13.24
N MET A 222 2.57 12.47 -13.05
CA MET A 222 3.67 12.87 -12.19
C MET A 222 4.57 13.96 -12.77
N SER A 223 4.61 14.12 -14.10
CA SER A 223 5.40 15.19 -14.75
C SER A 223 4.94 16.60 -14.38
N GLN A 224 3.73 16.78 -13.85
CA GLN A 224 3.22 18.09 -13.43
C GLN A 224 3.78 18.57 -12.09
N VAL A 225 4.41 17.68 -11.30
CA VAL A 225 4.99 18.07 -10.00
C VAL A 225 6.11 19.10 -10.18
N GLN A 226 7.00 18.89 -11.16
CA GLN A 226 8.12 19.81 -11.40
C GLN A 226 7.67 21.22 -11.83
N PRO A 227 6.77 21.40 -12.83
CA PRO A 227 6.17 22.69 -13.13
C PRO A 227 5.45 23.31 -11.92
N PHE A 228 4.67 22.52 -11.18
CA PHE A 228 3.94 23.01 -10.01
C PHE A 228 4.86 23.56 -8.91
N PHE A 229 6.04 22.98 -8.70
CA PHE A 229 7.00 23.49 -7.70
C PHE A 229 8.00 24.50 -8.28
N ASN A 230 7.94 24.84 -9.56
CA ASN A 230 8.88 25.79 -10.17
C ASN A 230 8.65 27.21 -9.64
N PRO A 231 9.60 27.80 -8.87
CA PRO A 231 9.43 29.11 -8.27
C PRO A 231 9.48 30.26 -9.28
N VAL A 232 9.99 30.03 -10.49
CA VAL A 232 10.05 31.05 -11.55
C VAL A 232 8.65 31.33 -12.13
N GLN A 233 7.77 30.32 -12.11
CA GLN A 233 6.37 30.47 -12.50
C GLN A 233 5.59 30.90 -11.26
N PHE A 234 5.01 32.10 -11.19
CA PHE A 234 4.33 32.63 -9.99
C PHE A 234 5.26 32.87 -8.78
N PRO A 235 6.19 33.84 -8.89
CA PRO A 235 7.22 34.11 -7.86
C PRO A 235 6.67 34.68 -6.55
N SER A 236 5.45 35.21 -6.52
CA SER A 236 4.80 35.69 -5.30
C SER A 236 4.04 34.60 -4.55
N VAL A 237 4.04 33.35 -5.07
CA VAL A 237 3.42 32.19 -4.43
C VAL A 237 4.46 31.24 -3.85
N LEU A 238 4.61 31.23 -2.52
CA LEU A 238 5.58 30.38 -1.83
C LEU A 238 5.11 28.92 -1.82
N ARG A 239 5.86 28.06 -2.53
CA ARG A 239 5.57 26.62 -2.65
C ARG A 239 6.67 25.67 -2.21
N GLU A 240 7.85 26.17 -1.83
CA GLU A 240 8.96 25.31 -1.39
C GLU A 240 8.56 24.38 -0.21
N GLY A 241 7.73 24.90 0.70
CA GLY A 241 7.18 24.18 1.84
C GLY A 241 5.80 23.56 1.61
N THR A 242 5.25 23.56 0.39
CA THR A 242 3.93 22.96 0.13
C THR A 242 3.98 21.45 0.37
N CYS A 243 2.99 20.96 1.12
CA CYS A 243 2.67 19.55 1.20
C CYS A 243 1.66 19.20 0.09
N LEU A 244 2.12 18.53 -0.96
CA LEU A 244 1.25 18.03 -2.03
C LEU A 244 0.78 16.63 -1.66
N VAL A 245 -0.53 16.48 -1.40
CA VAL A 245 -1.15 15.22 -0.97
C VAL A 245 -1.94 14.62 -2.14
N MET A 246 -1.50 13.45 -2.62
CA MET A 246 -2.22 12.65 -3.61
C MET A 246 -2.98 11.56 -2.86
N ALA A 247 -4.30 11.68 -2.73
CA ALA A 247 -5.15 10.70 -2.02
C ALA A 247 -5.95 9.91 -3.04
N ASN A 248 -5.55 8.66 -3.29
CA ASN A 248 -6.18 7.79 -4.29
C ASN A 248 -7.10 6.76 -3.66
N VAL A 249 -8.15 6.39 -4.39
CA VAL A 249 -8.93 5.20 -4.07
C VAL A 249 -7.99 3.99 -4.05
N ALA A 250 -8.05 3.20 -2.98
CA ALA A 250 -7.49 1.86 -2.96
C ALA A 250 -8.64 0.85 -3.13
N GLY A 251 -8.55 -0.05 -4.12
CA GLY A 251 -9.59 -1.04 -4.40
C GLY A 251 -9.63 -2.18 -3.38
N ASN A 252 -10.48 -3.19 -3.62
CA ASN A 252 -10.72 -4.37 -2.78
C ASN A 252 -11.05 -4.12 -1.29
N ALA A 253 -11.99 -4.89 -0.74
CA ALA A 253 -12.32 -4.81 0.68
C ALA A 253 -11.17 -5.25 1.60
N ALA A 254 -10.25 -6.09 1.10
CA ALA A 254 -9.07 -6.54 1.84
C ALA A 254 -7.81 -5.77 1.41
N PRO A 255 -6.94 -5.36 2.35
CA PRO A 255 -5.62 -4.87 1.98
C PRO A 255 -4.87 -6.00 1.26
N GLY A 256 -4.16 -5.74 0.16
CA GLY A 256 -3.34 -6.76 -0.49
C GLY A 256 -3.06 -6.54 -1.96
N SER A 257 -2.79 -7.57 -2.76
CA SER A 257 -2.59 -7.42 -4.20
C SER A 257 -3.92 -7.09 -4.90
N ALA A 258 -4.36 -5.83 -4.90
CA ALA A 258 -5.47 -5.39 -5.75
C ALA A 258 -4.96 -4.89 -7.11
N ASN A 259 -5.68 -5.30 -8.15
CA ASN A 259 -5.50 -4.79 -9.51
C ASN A 259 -6.15 -3.41 -9.70
N GLN A 260 -6.78 -2.86 -8.66
CA GLN A 260 -7.48 -1.59 -8.71
C GLN A 260 -6.98 -0.66 -7.61
N TYR A 261 -6.22 0.34 -8.03
CA TYR A 261 -5.90 1.64 -7.44
C TYR A 261 -5.35 1.68 -6.00
N GLY A 262 -4.63 2.74 -5.68
CA GLY A 262 -3.81 2.90 -4.48
C GLY A 262 -2.69 3.91 -4.77
N GLN A 263 -1.52 3.74 -4.14
CA GLN A 263 -0.36 4.62 -4.32
C GLN A 263 -0.61 6.09 -3.96
N SER A 264 -1.45 6.34 -2.95
CA SER A 264 -1.50 7.63 -2.27
C SER A 264 -0.10 8.05 -1.86
N ALA A 265 0.18 9.34 -1.94
CA ALA A 265 1.52 9.85 -1.72
C ALA A 265 1.51 11.27 -1.14
N VAL A 266 2.60 11.62 -0.46
CA VAL A 266 2.89 12.98 -0.05
C VAL A 266 4.20 13.42 -0.67
N ILE A 267 4.19 14.55 -1.36
CA ILE A 267 5.30 15.03 -2.17
C ILE A 267 5.74 16.42 -1.70
N PHE A 268 7.05 16.61 -1.55
CA PHE A 268 7.66 17.87 -1.12
C PHE A 268 8.84 18.26 -2.01
N ALA A 269 9.04 19.56 -2.21
CA ALA A 269 10.23 20.12 -2.86
C ALA A 269 11.34 20.52 -1.88
N SER A 270 11.02 20.75 -0.60
CA SER A 270 11.96 21.26 0.40
C SER A 270 13.18 20.34 0.60
N ASP A 271 14.37 20.95 0.61
CA ASP A 271 15.65 20.29 0.90
C ASP A 271 15.87 19.99 2.40
N LYS A 272 14.99 20.51 3.26
CA LYS A 272 14.94 20.23 4.69
C LYS A 272 14.44 18.82 4.99
N PHE A 273 13.86 18.15 4.01
CA PHE A 273 13.43 16.77 4.18
C PHE A 273 14.41 15.76 3.58
N MET A 274 14.56 14.62 4.25
CA MET A 274 15.27 13.46 3.74
C MET A 274 14.36 12.65 2.81
N LYS A 275 14.96 12.00 1.81
CA LYS A 275 14.22 11.05 0.95
C LYS A 275 13.97 9.77 1.75
N PRO A 276 12.72 9.31 1.89
CA PRO A 276 12.46 8.06 2.59
C PRO A 276 12.99 6.90 1.76
N GLU A 277 13.80 6.02 2.34
CA GLU A 277 14.26 4.83 1.59
C GLU A 277 13.21 3.73 1.67
N SER A 278 13.11 3.08 2.83
CA SER A 278 12.17 2.00 3.13
C SER A 278 11.66 2.16 4.56
N MET A 279 10.77 3.13 4.79
CA MET A 279 10.11 3.32 6.08
C MET A 279 9.06 2.23 6.29
N PRO A 280 8.57 1.92 7.51
CA PRO A 280 7.55 0.89 7.69
C PRO A 280 6.33 1.11 6.79
N THR A 281 5.62 2.23 6.92
CA THR A 281 4.31 2.44 6.26
C THR A 281 4.40 3.01 4.83
N TYR A 282 5.50 3.66 4.47
CA TYR A 282 5.70 4.30 3.17
C TYR A 282 7.14 4.15 2.66
N CYS A 283 7.36 4.39 1.37
CA CYS A 283 8.69 4.34 0.73
C CYS A 283 8.94 5.58 -0.14
N ALA A 284 10.14 5.72 -0.67
CA ALA A 284 10.31 6.53 -1.88
C ALA A 284 9.57 5.87 -3.04
N GLY A 285 8.93 6.65 -3.91
CA GLY A 285 8.33 6.08 -5.11
C GLY A 285 9.38 5.36 -5.96
N GLY A 286 10.49 6.04 -6.26
CA GLY A 286 11.60 5.48 -7.04
C GLY A 286 11.17 4.89 -8.39
N GLU A 287 12.08 4.19 -9.08
CA GLU A 287 11.81 3.64 -10.42
C GLU A 287 10.65 2.64 -10.45
N PHE A 288 10.39 1.96 -9.33
CA PHE A 288 9.44 0.85 -9.30
C PHE A 288 8.00 1.27 -9.02
N GLN A 289 7.79 2.23 -8.11
CA GLN A 289 6.46 2.81 -7.96
C GLN A 289 6.22 3.85 -9.04
N ARG A 290 7.27 4.54 -9.52
CA ARG A 290 7.21 5.60 -10.53
C ARG A 290 8.24 5.35 -11.64
N PRO A 291 7.88 4.59 -12.69
CA PRO A 291 8.76 4.33 -13.84
C PRO A 291 9.30 5.62 -14.46
N GLY A 292 10.59 5.65 -14.77
CA GLY A 292 11.33 6.82 -15.24
C GLY A 292 11.68 7.84 -14.15
N ASN A 293 11.41 7.53 -12.88
CA ASN A 293 11.72 8.33 -11.69
C ASN A 293 11.46 9.84 -11.87
N PRO A 294 10.26 10.27 -12.31
CA PRO A 294 9.96 11.68 -12.59
C PRO A 294 10.09 12.60 -11.38
N LEU A 295 10.18 12.03 -10.18
CA LEU A 295 10.25 12.74 -8.90
C LEU A 295 11.62 12.63 -8.23
N GLU A 296 12.70 12.36 -8.97
CA GLU A 296 14.03 12.13 -8.39
C GLU A 296 14.48 13.24 -7.41
N ASN A 297 14.19 14.50 -7.78
CA ASN A 297 14.57 15.69 -7.02
C ASN A 297 13.62 16.01 -5.85
N PHE A 298 12.49 15.32 -5.75
CA PHE A 298 11.47 15.55 -4.75
C PHE A 298 11.58 14.54 -3.60
N LYS A 299 11.01 14.91 -2.45
CA LYS A 299 10.84 14.00 -1.32
C LYS A 299 9.45 13.42 -1.42
N ASP A 300 9.41 12.26 -2.05
CA ASP A 300 8.20 11.53 -2.37
C ASP A 300 8.01 10.40 -1.34
N ALA A 301 6.93 10.47 -0.57
CA ALA A 301 6.52 9.46 0.38
C ALA A 301 5.28 8.74 -0.17
N VAL A 302 5.49 7.61 -0.84
CA VAL A 302 4.41 6.78 -1.39
C VAL A 302 3.97 5.78 -0.34
N PHE A 303 2.69 5.83 0.03
CA PHE A 303 2.12 4.88 0.97
C PHE A 303 2.02 3.51 0.33
N ARG A 304 2.35 2.49 1.12
CA ARG A 304 2.17 1.12 0.68
C ARG A 304 0.73 0.70 0.91
N GLU A 305 -0.17 1.24 0.10
CA GLU A 305 -1.54 0.74 -0.07
C GLU A 305 -1.64 -0.02 -1.40
N ARG A 306 -2.31 -1.18 -1.34
CA ARG A 306 -2.73 -1.93 -2.52
C ARG A 306 -4.12 -2.54 -2.31
N GLY A 307 -4.79 -2.18 -1.21
CA GLY A 307 -6.19 -2.45 -0.96
C GLY A 307 -6.73 -1.43 0.04
N ALA A 308 -8.02 -1.47 0.36
CA ALA A 308 -8.65 -0.50 1.25
C ALA A 308 -7.99 -0.47 2.64
N CYS A 309 -7.50 0.69 3.04
CA CYS A 309 -6.94 0.95 4.35
C CYS A 309 -7.01 2.44 4.70
N ILE A 310 -6.81 2.77 5.97
CA ILE A 310 -6.78 4.15 6.46
C ILE A 310 -5.35 4.48 6.87
N HIS A 311 -4.74 5.47 6.22
CA HIS A 311 -3.44 6.00 6.61
C HIS A 311 -3.60 7.17 7.59
N SER A 312 -2.81 7.15 8.66
CA SER A 312 -2.77 8.24 9.65
C SER A 312 -1.33 8.60 9.96
N PHE A 313 -0.97 9.88 9.89
CA PHE A 313 0.42 10.32 10.06
C PHE A 313 0.47 11.78 10.51
N ARG A 314 1.60 12.17 11.10
CA ARG A 314 1.92 13.56 11.40
C ARG A 314 2.89 14.11 10.36
N GLN A 315 2.56 15.23 9.73
CA GLN A 315 3.46 15.95 8.84
C GLN A 315 4.27 16.98 9.65
N LEU A 316 5.58 17.02 9.45
CA LEU A 316 6.45 18.00 10.09
C LEU A 316 6.50 19.27 9.25
N ASN A 317 6.12 20.43 9.81
CA ASN A 317 6.21 21.69 9.09
C ASN A 317 7.69 22.02 8.76
N PRO A 318 8.08 22.19 7.48
CA PRO A 318 9.47 22.46 7.11
C PRO A 318 10.01 23.78 7.72
N MET A 319 9.13 24.73 8.03
CA MET A 319 9.52 25.98 8.69
C MET A 319 9.95 25.79 10.14
N ALA A 320 9.50 24.71 10.79
CA ALA A 320 9.90 24.37 12.15
C ALA A 320 11.22 23.59 12.22
N LEU A 321 11.75 23.15 11.07
CA LEU A 321 13.01 22.39 11.04
C LEU A 321 14.23 23.31 11.07
N PRO A 322 15.28 22.96 11.85
CA PRO A 322 16.54 23.68 11.83
C PRO A 322 17.16 23.71 10.42
N PRO A 323 17.85 24.80 10.05
CA PRO A 323 18.53 24.87 8.77
C PRO A 323 19.74 23.89 8.70
N GLY A 324 20.15 23.55 7.48
CA GLY A 324 21.35 22.75 7.22
C GLY A 324 21.14 21.23 7.30
N ALA A 325 22.18 20.48 6.93
CA ALA A 325 22.10 19.02 6.78
C ALA A 325 21.72 18.28 8.08
N ALA A 326 22.21 18.74 9.23
CA ALA A 326 21.91 18.14 10.54
C ALA A 326 20.44 18.33 10.97
N GLY A 327 19.76 19.35 10.44
CA GLY A 327 18.35 19.63 10.69
C GLY A 327 17.40 18.80 9.84
N ARG A 328 17.91 18.05 8.84
CA ARG A 328 17.07 17.29 7.93
C ARG A 328 16.32 16.16 8.64
N ARG A 329 15.03 16.01 8.34
CA ARG A 329 14.15 14.98 8.90
C ARG A 329 13.29 14.33 7.81
N TYR A 330 12.66 13.20 8.06
CA TYR A 330 11.59 12.73 7.18
C TYR A 330 10.37 13.63 7.35
N ALA A 331 9.66 13.92 6.27
CA ALA A 331 8.51 14.82 6.31
C ALA A 331 7.32 14.24 7.09
N LEU A 332 7.22 12.91 7.13
CA LEU A 332 6.16 12.19 7.82
C LEU A 332 6.74 11.53 9.08
N ALA A 333 6.02 11.64 10.17
CA ALA A 333 6.28 10.97 11.44
C ALA A 333 5.06 10.15 11.86
N GLU A 334 5.28 9.12 12.67
CA GLU A 334 4.21 8.35 13.33
C GLU A 334 3.17 7.81 12.33
N ALA A 335 3.64 7.42 11.13
CA ALA A 335 2.78 6.94 10.06
C ALA A 335 2.27 5.52 10.34
N THR A 336 0.96 5.38 10.54
CA THR A 336 0.27 4.13 10.85
C THR A 336 -0.75 3.76 9.78
N VAL A 337 -1.12 2.48 9.75
CA VAL A 337 -2.13 1.91 8.85
C VAL A 337 -3.21 1.24 9.69
N HIS A 338 -4.45 1.62 9.46
CA HIS A 338 -5.63 1.11 10.16
C HIS A 338 -6.51 0.34 9.19
N PRO A 339 -7.21 -0.69 9.69
CA PRO A 339 -8.10 -1.49 8.86
C PRO A 339 -9.25 -0.63 8.36
N TYR A 340 -9.60 -0.81 7.10
CA TYR A 340 -10.93 -0.46 6.64
C TYR A 340 -11.91 -1.52 7.20
N PRO A 341 -13.15 -1.17 7.60
CA PRO A 341 -14.03 -2.09 8.32
C PRO A 341 -14.17 -3.45 7.65
N GLY A 342 -14.21 -4.50 8.48
CA GLY A 342 -14.52 -5.86 8.03
C GLY A 342 -13.30 -6.73 7.71
N THR A 343 -12.07 -6.28 7.96
CA THR A 343 -10.87 -7.11 7.71
C THR A 343 -9.84 -7.04 8.84
N GLU A 344 -9.54 -8.19 9.45
CA GLU A 344 -8.29 -8.40 10.19
C GLU A 344 -7.21 -8.83 9.18
N ASP A 345 -6.17 -8.02 9.04
CA ASP A 345 -5.05 -8.34 8.16
C ASP A 345 -3.75 -7.73 8.73
N PRO A 346 -2.62 -8.45 8.73
CA PRO A 346 -1.35 -7.95 9.23
C PRO A 346 -0.81 -6.73 8.47
N ARG A 347 -1.35 -6.43 7.28
CA ARG A 347 -1.07 -5.20 6.51
C ARG A 347 -1.80 -3.97 7.04
N THR A 348 -2.74 -4.13 7.97
CA THR A 348 -3.50 -3.03 8.60
C THR A 348 -3.66 -3.27 10.12
N PRO A 349 -2.57 -3.31 10.89
CA PRO A 349 -2.55 -3.71 12.31
C PRO A 349 -2.97 -2.59 13.26
N SER A 350 -3.59 -1.50 12.76
CA SER A 350 -3.78 -0.25 13.51
C SER A 350 -2.49 0.35 14.06
N GLY A 351 -1.41 0.27 13.27
CA GLY A 351 -0.07 0.60 13.71
C GLY A 351 0.94 0.69 12.57
N LEU A 352 2.22 0.55 12.88
CA LEU A 352 3.29 0.49 11.89
C LEU A 352 3.18 -0.83 11.10
N VAL A 353 3.37 -0.76 9.78
CA VAL A 353 3.36 -1.95 8.92
C VAL A 353 4.69 -2.07 8.23
N PRO A 354 5.63 -2.92 8.68
CA PRO A 354 6.92 -3.04 8.00
C PRO A 354 6.79 -3.44 6.53
N ALA A 355 7.70 -2.94 5.68
CA ALA A 355 7.68 -3.20 4.23
C ALA A 355 7.65 -4.71 3.89
N VAL A 356 8.36 -5.53 4.68
CA VAL A 356 8.38 -6.99 4.55
C VAL A 356 7.01 -7.63 4.80
N VAL A 357 6.27 -7.16 5.82
CA VAL A 357 4.93 -7.67 6.12
C VAL A 357 4.04 -7.46 4.93
N LYS A 358 4.07 -6.26 4.36
CA LYS A 358 3.28 -6.01 3.16
C LYS A 358 3.73 -6.86 1.99
N TRP A 359 5.00 -6.81 1.64
CA TRP A 359 5.50 -7.47 0.44
C TRP A 359 5.22 -8.98 0.47
N VAL A 360 5.51 -9.64 1.60
CA VAL A 360 5.26 -11.09 1.71
C VAL A 360 3.78 -11.39 1.62
N ASN A 361 2.92 -10.66 2.32
CA ASN A 361 1.48 -10.92 2.27
C ASN A 361 0.87 -10.66 0.88
N ASP A 362 1.37 -9.68 0.12
CA ASP A 362 0.99 -9.50 -1.28
C ASP A 362 1.41 -10.69 -2.14
N GLU A 363 2.59 -11.28 -1.88
CA GLU A 363 3.02 -12.49 -2.59
C GLU A 363 2.23 -13.73 -2.17
N LEU A 364 1.80 -13.82 -0.90
CA LEU A 364 0.96 -14.92 -0.39
C LEU A 364 -0.46 -14.90 -0.96
N ASP A 365 -0.96 -13.74 -1.40
CA ASP A 365 -2.27 -13.61 -2.04
C ASP A 365 -2.29 -14.08 -3.51
N ASP A 366 -1.14 -14.39 -4.11
CA ASP A 366 -1.06 -14.82 -5.51
C ASP A 366 -1.43 -16.30 -5.68
N PRO A 367 -2.61 -16.61 -6.28
CA PRO A 367 -3.07 -17.98 -6.43
C PRO A 367 -2.17 -18.82 -7.35
N GLN A 368 -1.36 -18.19 -8.23
CA GLN A 368 -0.44 -18.89 -9.14
C GLN A 368 0.76 -19.53 -8.42
N LYS A 369 0.89 -19.32 -7.12
CA LYS A 369 1.86 -20.00 -6.24
C LYS A 369 1.33 -21.30 -5.63
N SER A 370 0.08 -21.67 -5.90
CA SER A 370 -0.47 -22.97 -5.47
C SER A 370 -0.11 -24.09 -6.45
N LEU A 371 0.28 -25.25 -5.92
CA LEU A 371 0.50 -26.46 -6.72
C LEU A 371 -0.79 -26.97 -7.37
N GLN A 372 -1.95 -26.75 -6.76
CA GLN A 372 -3.25 -27.11 -7.34
C GLN A 372 -3.50 -26.35 -8.65
N ILE A 373 -3.20 -25.06 -8.68
CA ILE A 373 -3.37 -24.24 -9.88
C ILE A 373 -2.41 -24.69 -10.98
N LYS A 374 -1.16 -25.03 -10.62
CA LYS A 374 -0.16 -25.50 -11.59
C LYS A 374 -0.43 -26.92 -12.10
N TYR A 375 -0.97 -27.79 -11.26
CA TYR A 375 -1.19 -29.21 -11.57
C TYR A 375 -2.60 -29.66 -11.14
N PRO A 376 -3.67 -29.13 -11.77
CA PRO A 376 -5.05 -29.33 -11.30
C PRO A 376 -5.54 -30.77 -11.45
N ASN A 377 -4.92 -31.56 -12.34
CA ASN A 377 -5.37 -32.91 -12.67
C ASN A 377 -4.66 -34.02 -11.87
N LEU A 378 -3.76 -33.66 -10.93
CA LEU A 378 -3.09 -34.67 -10.11
C LEU A 378 -4.00 -35.18 -8.99
N PRO A 379 -3.88 -36.46 -8.58
CA PRO A 379 -4.72 -37.04 -7.52
C PRO A 379 -4.68 -36.27 -6.19
N LEU A 380 -3.57 -35.58 -5.91
CA LEU A 380 -3.32 -34.86 -4.67
C LEU A 380 -3.54 -33.34 -4.77
N ALA A 381 -4.14 -32.84 -5.86
CA ALA A 381 -4.28 -31.40 -6.09
C ALA A 381 -5.09 -30.68 -5.00
N ASP A 382 -6.23 -31.24 -4.56
CA ASP A 382 -7.07 -30.64 -3.53
C ASP A 382 -6.43 -30.69 -2.12
N ALA A 383 -5.70 -31.78 -1.84
CA ALA A 383 -4.90 -31.88 -0.62
C ALA A 383 -3.79 -30.83 -0.61
N ALA A 384 -3.14 -30.60 -1.76
CA ALA A 384 -2.12 -29.56 -1.92
C ALA A 384 -2.73 -28.16 -1.79
N ALA A 385 -3.94 -27.92 -2.28
CA ALA A 385 -4.65 -26.66 -2.09
C ALA A 385 -4.91 -26.36 -0.61
N THR A 386 -5.37 -27.37 0.13
CA THR A 386 -5.62 -27.28 1.57
C THR A 386 -4.32 -27.01 2.35
N ALA A 387 -3.25 -27.73 2.03
CA ALA A 387 -1.93 -27.53 2.62
C ALA A 387 -1.36 -26.13 2.30
N HIS A 388 -1.53 -25.67 1.06
CA HIS A 388 -1.11 -24.34 0.63
C HIS A 388 -1.79 -23.24 1.46
N LEU A 389 -3.12 -23.34 1.65
CA LEU A 389 -3.86 -22.37 2.47
C LEU A 389 -3.39 -22.37 3.94
N ARG A 390 -3.05 -23.53 4.51
CA ARG A 390 -2.48 -23.60 5.86
C ARG A 390 -1.11 -22.93 5.94
N ALA A 391 -0.22 -23.19 4.97
CA ALA A 391 1.09 -22.55 4.90
C ALA A 391 0.97 -21.03 4.72
N VAL A 392 0.07 -20.56 3.84
CA VAL A 392 -0.24 -19.13 3.65
C VAL A 392 -0.71 -18.51 4.96
N ASN A 393 -1.66 -19.14 5.66
CA ASN A 393 -2.19 -18.63 6.92
C ASN A 393 -1.10 -18.60 8.01
N ALA A 394 -0.24 -19.62 8.10
CA ALA A 394 0.84 -19.64 9.09
C ALA A 394 1.89 -18.55 8.81
N LEU A 395 2.32 -18.41 7.55
CA LEU A 395 3.29 -17.39 7.15
C LEU A 395 2.75 -15.97 7.33
N ARG A 396 1.48 -15.73 6.98
CA ARG A 396 0.82 -14.41 7.06
C ARG A 396 1.00 -13.72 8.40
N TRP A 397 0.93 -14.49 9.48
CA TRP A 397 0.95 -13.99 10.85
C TRP A 397 2.33 -14.02 11.52
N LEU A 398 3.39 -14.36 10.78
CA LEU A 398 4.74 -14.30 11.34
C LEU A 398 5.15 -12.85 11.64
N PRO A 399 5.93 -12.62 12.73
CA PRO A 399 6.51 -11.31 13.00
C PRO A 399 7.36 -10.79 11.83
N PRO A 400 7.50 -9.46 11.67
CA PRO A 400 8.25 -8.86 10.57
C PRO A 400 9.68 -9.42 10.39
N ASP A 401 10.42 -9.59 11.50
CA ASP A 401 11.78 -10.13 11.45
C ASP A 401 11.83 -11.59 11.01
N ALA A 402 10.84 -12.39 11.41
CA ALA A 402 10.71 -13.79 11.01
C ALA A 402 10.35 -13.91 9.53
N LEU A 403 9.44 -13.06 9.03
CA LEU A 403 9.13 -12.96 7.60
C LEU A 403 10.38 -12.57 6.78
N ASN A 404 11.12 -11.58 7.27
CA ASN A 404 12.34 -11.12 6.61
C ASN A 404 13.36 -12.24 6.53
N LYS A 405 13.66 -12.90 7.65
CA LYS A 405 14.55 -14.08 7.68
C LYS A 405 14.07 -15.19 6.75
N THR A 406 12.77 -15.49 6.75
CA THR A 406 12.20 -16.53 5.87
C THR A 406 12.53 -16.28 4.40
N VAL A 407 12.36 -15.04 3.92
CA VAL A 407 12.70 -14.65 2.54
C VAL A 407 14.22 -14.65 2.30
N LEU A 408 15.00 -14.11 3.24
CA LEU A 408 16.46 -14.03 3.11
C LEU A 408 17.10 -15.42 3.07
N ILE A 409 16.62 -16.36 3.89
CA ILE A 409 17.03 -17.77 3.86
C ILE A 409 16.68 -18.38 2.50
N ALA A 410 15.48 -18.10 1.99
CA ALA A 410 15.00 -18.70 0.75
C ALA A 410 15.76 -18.25 -0.51
N SER A 411 16.48 -17.12 -0.46
CA SER A 411 17.05 -16.46 -1.65
C SER A 411 18.47 -15.91 -1.38
N PRO A 412 19.54 -16.55 -1.89
CA PRO A 412 20.94 -16.09 -1.79
C PRO A 412 21.18 -14.64 -2.24
N ALA A 413 20.45 -14.19 -3.27
CA ALA A 413 20.59 -12.84 -3.82
C ALA A 413 19.94 -11.72 -2.97
N ALA A 414 19.34 -12.01 -1.81
CA ALA A 414 18.38 -11.11 -1.16
C ALA A 414 18.94 -10.08 -0.18
N ARG A 415 20.20 -9.61 -0.29
CA ARG A 415 20.73 -8.56 0.62
C ARG A 415 20.17 -7.15 0.37
N SER A 416 18.97 -7.03 -0.20
CA SER A 416 18.28 -5.76 -0.47
C SER A 416 17.07 -5.59 0.45
N VAL A 417 16.60 -4.35 0.61
CA VAL A 417 15.41 -4.03 1.40
C VAL A 417 14.13 -4.52 0.69
N PRO A 418 13.02 -4.80 1.42
CA PRO A 418 11.79 -5.34 0.83
C PRO A 418 11.22 -4.55 -0.36
N ASP A 419 11.34 -3.22 -0.36
CA ASP A 419 10.90 -2.40 -1.50
C ASP A 419 11.69 -2.66 -2.80
N LYS A 420 12.87 -3.28 -2.69
CA LYS A 420 13.73 -3.70 -3.81
C LYS A 420 13.57 -5.18 -4.16
N TRP A 421 12.73 -5.94 -3.46
CA TRP A 421 12.52 -7.36 -3.75
C TRP A 421 11.67 -7.59 -4.99
N ARG A 422 12.07 -8.55 -5.82
CA ARG A 422 11.53 -8.79 -7.17
C ARG A 422 11.30 -10.29 -7.41
N ASN A 423 11.40 -10.68 -8.68
CA ASN A 423 11.23 -12.03 -9.18
C ASN A 423 11.99 -13.07 -8.35
N THR A 424 13.23 -12.81 -7.94
CA THR A 424 14.00 -13.77 -7.15
C THR A 424 13.33 -14.09 -5.82
N GLN A 425 12.95 -13.07 -5.03
CA GLN A 425 12.26 -13.28 -3.76
C GLN A 425 10.86 -13.87 -3.97
N SER A 426 10.17 -13.46 -5.04
CA SER A 426 8.84 -13.99 -5.38
C SER A 426 8.90 -15.49 -5.70
N GLN A 427 9.89 -15.91 -6.50
CA GLN A 427 10.16 -17.32 -6.77
C GLN A 427 10.61 -18.08 -5.52
N ALA A 428 11.35 -17.43 -4.62
CA ALA A 428 11.76 -18.01 -3.35
C ALA A 428 10.54 -18.29 -2.44
N ILE A 429 9.60 -17.34 -2.30
CA ILE A 429 8.33 -17.57 -1.58
C ILE A 429 7.51 -18.68 -2.25
N LYS A 430 7.44 -18.71 -3.58
CA LYS A 430 6.79 -19.80 -4.32
C LYS A 430 7.42 -21.16 -4.00
N HIS A 431 8.75 -21.23 -3.96
CA HIS A 431 9.51 -22.43 -3.62
C HIS A 431 9.24 -22.91 -2.18
N VAL A 432 9.21 -21.98 -1.22
CA VAL A 432 8.80 -22.24 0.17
C VAL A 432 7.39 -22.83 0.21
N LEU A 433 6.40 -22.17 -0.41
CA LEU A 433 5.01 -22.62 -0.41
C LEU A 433 4.86 -24.00 -1.04
N HIS A 434 5.51 -24.27 -2.17
CA HIS A 434 5.47 -25.58 -2.82
C HIS A 434 6.07 -26.68 -1.94
N SER A 435 7.26 -26.44 -1.37
CA SER A 435 7.97 -27.43 -0.55
C SER A 435 7.16 -27.81 0.69
N PHE A 436 6.62 -26.82 1.41
CA PHE A 436 5.80 -27.07 2.59
C PHE A 436 4.42 -27.64 2.26
N SER A 437 3.83 -27.30 1.11
CA SER A 437 2.59 -27.94 0.67
C SER A 437 2.79 -29.45 0.46
N ILE A 438 3.89 -29.85 -0.20
CA ILE A 438 4.22 -31.26 -0.45
C ILE A 438 4.47 -32.01 0.86
N LEU A 439 5.24 -31.42 1.79
CA LEU A 439 5.48 -31.98 3.12
C LEU A 439 4.17 -32.19 3.89
N GLU A 440 3.29 -31.20 3.90
CA GLU A 440 2.02 -31.30 4.60
C GLU A 440 1.06 -32.34 3.98
N VAL A 441 1.00 -32.46 2.65
CA VAL A 441 0.22 -33.53 1.99
C VAL A 441 0.74 -34.91 2.42
N ALA A 442 2.05 -35.05 2.59
CA ALA A 442 2.71 -36.24 3.13
C ALA A 442 2.54 -36.43 4.66
N LYS A 443 1.72 -35.59 5.31
CA LYS A 443 1.47 -35.56 6.76
C LYS A 443 2.64 -35.13 7.63
N TYR A 444 3.63 -34.44 7.06
CA TYR A 444 4.63 -33.69 7.83
C TYR A 444 4.07 -32.33 8.21
N SER A 445 3.41 -32.24 9.38
CA SER A 445 2.84 -30.97 9.87
C SER A 445 3.96 -29.96 10.12
N ALA A 446 3.87 -28.79 9.49
CA ALA A 446 4.88 -27.73 9.59
C ALA A 446 4.45 -26.65 10.58
N ILE A 447 5.37 -26.24 11.45
CA ILE A 447 5.22 -25.10 12.37
C ILE A 447 6.19 -24.02 11.90
N PHE A 448 5.68 -22.96 11.29
CA PHE A 448 6.50 -21.84 10.84
C PHE A 448 6.92 -20.95 12.00
N HIS A 449 8.20 -20.55 12.03
CA HIS A 449 8.74 -19.66 13.06
C HIS A 449 9.73 -18.62 12.53
N GLY A 450 10.41 -18.87 11.40
CA GLY A 450 11.40 -17.94 10.83
C GLY A 450 12.59 -17.64 11.76
N ASN A 451 12.84 -18.51 12.74
CA ASN A 451 13.91 -18.41 13.74
C ASN A 451 14.96 -19.46 13.44
N GLY A 452 16.04 -19.09 12.76
CA GLY A 452 17.00 -20.06 12.24
C GLY A 452 16.43 -20.69 10.98
N ALA A 453 15.63 -21.74 11.07
CA ALA A 453 14.92 -22.28 9.91
C ALA A 453 13.60 -21.55 9.59
N GLN A 454 12.99 -21.91 8.45
CA GLN A 454 11.69 -21.37 8.05
C GLN A 454 10.56 -22.00 8.90
N ALA A 455 10.62 -23.33 9.08
CA ALA A 455 9.68 -24.09 9.89
C ALA A 455 10.33 -25.34 10.48
N THR A 456 9.60 -25.99 11.39
CA THR A 456 9.93 -27.29 11.96
C THR A 456 8.84 -28.30 11.58
N ILE A 457 9.23 -29.51 11.19
CA ILE A 457 8.32 -30.64 10.95
C ILE A 457 8.59 -31.78 11.93
N ILE A 458 7.59 -32.64 12.15
CA ILE A 458 7.73 -33.86 12.95
C ILE A 458 7.78 -35.09 12.03
N LYS A 459 8.92 -35.78 11.98
CA LYS A 459 9.12 -37.05 11.25
C LYS A 459 9.24 -38.20 12.25
N GLY A 460 8.14 -38.92 12.48
CA GLY A 460 8.09 -39.93 13.54
C GLY A 460 8.19 -39.24 14.91
N ASP A 461 9.19 -39.62 15.71
CA ASP A 461 9.45 -39.00 17.02
C ASP A 461 10.53 -37.89 16.95
N THR A 462 11.00 -37.55 15.75
CA THR A 462 12.10 -36.60 15.54
C THR A 462 11.59 -35.27 15.00
N SER A 463 12.06 -34.18 15.62
CA SER A 463 11.89 -32.81 15.13
C SER A 463 12.96 -32.49 14.10
N VAL A 464 12.55 -32.02 12.92
CA VAL A 464 13.46 -31.66 11.82
C VAL A 464 13.17 -30.22 11.41
N GLU A 465 14.18 -29.37 11.47
CA GLU A 465 14.10 -28.01 10.93
C GLU A 465 14.14 -28.06 9.40
N VAL A 466 13.40 -27.18 8.72
CA VAL A 466 13.28 -27.20 7.26
C VAL A 466 13.59 -25.84 6.68
N VAL A 467 14.44 -25.82 5.66
CA VAL A 467 14.72 -24.67 4.82
C VAL A 467 14.55 -25.02 3.35
N ALA A 468 13.78 -24.20 2.64
CA ALA A 468 13.62 -24.27 1.20
C ALA A 468 14.34 -23.08 0.57
N VAL A 469 15.36 -23.35 -0.24
CA VAL A 469 16.26 -22.34 -0.82
C VAL A 469 16.28 -22.48 -2.35
N ILE A 470 16.16 -21.35 -3.06
CA ILE A 470 16.34 -21.28 -4.52
C ILE A 470 17.62 -20.51 -4.85
N GLY A 471 18.48 -21.06 -5.71
CA GLY A 471 19.77 -20.48 -6.11
C GLY A 471 20.12 -20.84 -7.55
N GLN A 472 21.30 -20.41 -8.02
CA GLN A 472 21.83 -20.79 -9.33
C GLN A 472 22.23 -22.26 -9.37
N SER A 473 22.77 -22.77 -8.26
CA SER A 473 23.11 -24.19 -8.10
C SER A 473 22.73 -24.71 -6.72
N HIS A 474 22.73 -26.04 -6.60
CA HIS A 474 22.53 -26.74 -5.34
C HIS A 474 23.61 -26.39 -4.30
N GLU A 475 24.88 -26.26 -4.72
CA GLU A 475 25.99 -25.86 -3.84
C GLU A 475 25.86 -24.42 -3.35
N GLU A 476 25.35 -23.51 -4.18
CA GLU A 476 25.06 -22.14 -3.73
C GLU A 476 23.96 -22.15 -2.66
N CYS A 477 22.90 -22.94 -2.86
CA CYS A 477 21.82 -23.08 -1.88
C CYS A 477 22.35 -23.61 -0.54
N ASP A 478 23.19 -24.65 -0.58
CA ASP A 478 23.78 -25.25 0.61
C ASP A 478 24.69 -24.28 1.35
N LYS A 479 25.63 -23.67 0.62
CA LYS A 479 26.53 -22.66 1.18
C LYS A 479 25.76 -21.51 1.82
N HIS A 480 24.74 -21.00 1.14
CA HIS A 480 23.90 -19.91 1.66
C HIS A 480 23.15 -20.31 2.94
N ALA A 481 22.57 -21.51 2.97
CA ALA A 481 21.91 -22.03 4.16
C ALA A 481 22.89 -22.15 5.34
N MET A 482 24.12 -22.63 5.09
CA MET A 482 25.15 -22.75 6.12
C MET A 482 25.64 -21.38 6.62
N ASP A 483 25.82 -20.42 5.71
CA ASP A 483 26.25 -19.06 6.05
C ASP A 483 25.22 -18.33 6.93
N ILE A 484 23.92 -18.62 6.76
CA ILE A 484 22.84 -18.01 7.56
C ILE A 484 22.57 -18.77 8.86
N LEU A 485 22.89 -20.06 8.92
CA LEU A 485 22.62 -20.95 10.07
C LEU A 485 23.88 -21.52 10.71
N PRO A 486 24.88 -20.70 11.06
CA PRO A 486 26.15 -21.19 11.59
C PRO A 486 26.03 -21.89 12.94
N ASP A 487 24.99 -21.57 13.72
CA ASP A 487 24.76 -22.07 15.08
C ASP A 487 23.65 -23.13 15.17
N HIS A 488 23.22 -23.72 14.05
CA HIS A 488 22.16 -24.72 14.06
C HIS A 488 22.58 -25.98 14.87
N ARG A 489 21.70 -26.40 15.79
CA ARG A 489 21.90 -27.57 16.67
C ARG A 489 20.69 -28.51 16.53
N GLY A 490 20.65 -29.31 15.48
CA GLY A 490 19.54 -30.21 15.21
C GLY A 490 19.68 -30.93 13.88
N GLN A 491 18.62 -31.66 13.49
CA GLN A 491 18.50 -32.15 12.12
C GLN A 491 17.91 -31.04 11.24
N LEU A 492 18.56 -30.78 10.11
CA LEU A 492 18.14 -29.79 9.12
C LEU A 492 17.81 -30.49 7.81
N LEU A 493 16.64 -30.24 7.25
CA LEU A 493 16.27 -30.61 5.90
C LEU A 493 16.39 -29.39 4.99
N LEU A 494 17.38 -29.43 4.09
CA LEU A 494 17.56 -28.46 3.01
C LEU A 494 16.86 -28.96 1.74
N VAL A 495 15.78 -28.29 1.35
CA VAL A 495 15.09 -28.46 0.07
C VAL A 495 15.61 -27.40 -0.90
N SER A 496 16.61 -27.78 -1.69
CA SER A 496 17.30 -26.86 -2.60
C SER A 496 16.70 -26.89 -4.01
N ARG A 497 16.69 -25.76 -4.70
CA ARG A 497 16.24 -25.63 -6.08
C ARG A 497 17.23 -24.78 -6.86
N ASP A 498 17.90 -25.38 -7.83
CA ASP A 498 18.72 -24.67 -8.80
C ASP A 498 17.86 -24.07 -9.93
N GLU A 499 18.50 -23.37 -10.88
CA GLU A 499 17.80 -22.71 -11.99
C GLU A 499 17.11 -23.71 -12.94
N ASP A 500 17.71 -24.89 -13.11
CA ASP A 500 17.25 -25.95 -14.00
C ASP A 500 16.29 -26.95 -13.31
N ASN A 501 16.07 -26.78 -12.01
CA ASN A 501 15.29 -27.70 -11.17
C ASN A 501 15.76 -29.16 -11.31
N THR A 502 17.06 -29.40 -11.13
CA THR A 502 17.67 -30.72 -11.16
C THR A 502 17.57 -31.44 -9.81
N SER A 503 17.89 -32.73 -9.79
CA SER A 503 18.01 -33.49 -8.55
C SER A 503 19.33 -33.18 -7.85
N TRP A 504 19.34 -33.25 -6.51
CA TRP A 504 20.58 -33.08 -5.75
C TRP A 504 21.57 -34.20 -6.07
N ASN A 505 22.79 -33.87 -6.51
CA ASN A 505 23.82 -34.87 -6.79
C ASN A 505 24.61 -35.21 -5.51
N PRO A 506 24.60 -36.47 -5.03
CA PRO A 506 25.34 -36.86 -3.83
C PRO A 506 26.85 -36.59 -3.90
N ARG A 507 27.43 -36.51 -5.11
CA ARG A 507 28.86 -36.20 -5.31
C ARG A 507 29.22 -34.75 -4.94
N MET A 508 28.23 -33.88 -4.77
CA MET A 508 28.40 -32.50 -4.30
C MET A 508 28.64 -32.41 -2.79
N ARG A 509 28.46 -33.51 -2.05
CA ARG A 509 28.84 -33.63 -0.64
C ARG A 509 30.33 -33.41 -0.48
N THR A 510 30.76 -32.72 0.58
CA THR A 510 32.19 -32.57 0.87
C THR A 510 32.83 -33.95 1.07
N LEU A 511 34.15 -34.08 0.85
CA LEU A 511 34.87 -35.35 1.07
C LEU A 511 34.66 -35.90 2.50
N PHE A 512 34.40 -35.04 3.47
CA PHE A 512 34.08 -35.42 4.85
C PHE A 512 32.66 -35.98 4.98
N ASP A 513 31.67 -35.40 4.27
CA ASP A 513 30.27 -35.87 4.24
C ASP A 513 30.07 -37.19 3.44
N GLN A 514 31.02 -37.57 2.57
CA GLN A 514 30.95 -38.80 1.76
C GLN A 514 31.34 -40.06 2.56
N ALA A 515 32.06 -39.90 3.67
CA ALA A 515 32.60 -41.02 4.45
C ALA A 515 31.71 -41.44 5.64
N ALA A 516 30.72 -40.61 6.01
CA ALA A 516 29.79 -40.93 7.08
C ALA A 516 28.58 -41.69 6.50
N GLU A 517 28.45 -42.99 6.82
CA GLU A 517 27.11 -43.58 6.83
C GLU A 517 26.27 -42.78 7.85
N PRO A 518 24.98 -42.52 7.59
CA PRO A 518 24.11 -41.84 8.55
C PRO A 518 23.93 -42.73 9.78
N THR A 519 24.92 -42.74 10.68
CA THR A 519 24.78 -43.34 12.00
C THR A 519 23.77 -42.53 12.77
N LYS A 520 22.90 -43.20 13.55
CA LYS A 520 21.90 -42.54 14.40
C LYS A 520 22.50 -41.52 15.40
N GLU A 521 23.81 -41.54 15.60
CA GLU A 521 24.52 -40.63 16.48
C GLU A 521 25.04 -39.43 15.68
N LEU A 522 24.50 -38.24 16.01
CA LEU A 522 25.00 -36.95 15.55
C LEU A 522 26.48 -36.83 15.91
N ASN A 523 27.35 -36.65 14.92
CA ASN A 523 28.75 -36.41 15.21
C ASN A 523 28.90 -34.98 15.75
N PHE A 524 29.08 -34.84 17.06
CA PHE A 524 29.20 -33.54 17.73
C PHE A 524 30.34 -32.66 17.18
N THR A 525 31.33 -33.25 16.50
CA THR A 525 32.45 -32.51 15.90
C THR A 525 32.20 -32.09 14.45
N ASP A 526 31.12 -32.57 13.83
CA ASP A 526 30.76 -32.27 12.46
C ASP A 526 29.29 -31.81 12.33
N PRO A 527 29.03 -30.50 12.43
CA PRO A 527 27.67 -29.96 12.35
C PRO A 527 26.99 -30.20 10.97
N THR A 528 27.73 -30.50 9.89
CA THR A 528 27.10 -30.79 8.59
C THR A 528 26.55 -32.21 8.48
N SER A 529 26.96 -33.11 9.38
CA SER A 529 26.46 -34.50 9.45
C SER A 529 24.96 -34.59 9.75
N ALA A 530 24.36 -33.52 10.30
CA ALA A 530 22.95 -33.47 10.66
C ALA A 530 22.04 -32.93 9.53
N ILE A 531 22.60 -32.69 8.35
CA ILE A 531 21.92 -31.97 7.25
C ILE A 531 21.51 -32.93 6.14
N ILE A 532 20.21 -33.10 5.99
CA ILE A 532 19.56 -33.87 4.93
C ILE A 532 19.36 -32.93 3.74
N ARG A 533 19.97 -33.26 2.60
CA ARG A 533 19.95 -32.44 1.38
C ARG A 533 19.14 -33.12 0.30
N VAL A 534 18.12 -32.44 -0.19
CA VAL A 534 17.23 -32.96 -1.24
C VAL A 534 16.97 -31.87 -2.30
N GLY A 535 16.86 -32.29 -3.56
CA GLY A 535 16.45 -31.40 -4.64
C GLY A 535 14.93 -31.22 -4.64
N TYR A 536 14.46 -30.02 -4.92
CA TYR A 536 13.03 -29.76 -5.11
C TYR A 536 12.44 -30.60 -6.26
N HIS A 537 13.26 -30.95 -7.25
CA HIS A 537 12.90 -31.90 -8.30
C HIS A 537 12.35 -33.21 -7.73
N ASP A 538 13.04 -33.78 -6.74
CA ASP A 538 12.69 -35.07 -6.15
C ASP A 538 11.37 -34.98 -5.37
N PHE A 539 11.15 -33.87 -4.67
CA PHE A 539 9.87 -33.57 -4.00
C PHE A 539 8.73 -33.45 -5.00
N LEU A 540 8.95 -32.72 -6.09
CA LEU A 540 7.95 -32.51 -7.13
C LEU A 540 7.63 -33.82 -7.86
N GLN A 541 8.63 -34.64 -8.16
CA GLN A 541 8.44 -35.95 -8.78
C GLN A 541 7.67 -36.89 -7.86
N ALA A 542 7.98 -36.92 -6.56
CA ALA A 542 7.24 -37.68 -5.57
C ALA A 542 5.76 -37.26 -5.52
N TYR A 543 5.48 -35.96 -5.51
CA TYR A 543 4.13 -35.41 -5.57
C TYR A 543 3.38 -35.81 -6.84
N GLN A 544 4.03 -35.67 -8.01
CA GLN A 544 3.42 -36.00 -9.31
C GLN A 544 3.19 -37.51 -9.51
N GLY A 545 4.05 -38.35 -8.95
CA GLY A 545 4.00 -39.81 -9.09
C GLY A 545 3.10 -40.53 -8.09
N SER A 546 2.59 -39.85 -7.07
CA SER A 546 1.81 -40.48 -5.99
C SER A 546 0.31 -40.39 -6.23
N ALA A 547 -0.39 -41.52 -6.08
CA ALA A 547 -1.85 -41.55 -6.20
C ALA A 547 -2.58 -41.11 -4.92
N ASN A 548 -1.90 -41.17 -3.77
CA ASN A 548 -2.46 -40.84 -2.45
C ASN A 548 -1.37 -40.37 -1.47
N GLU A 549 -1.80 -39.86 -0.31
CA GLU A 549 -0.93 -39.28 0.71
C GLU A 549 0.07 -40.29 1.30
N THR A 550 -0.29 -41.58 1.34
CA THR A 550 0.58 -42.64 1.88
C THR A 550 1.73 -42.95 0.93
N GLU A 551 1.45 -43.02 -0.38
CA GLU A 551 2.47 -43.17 -1.41
C GLU A 551 3.42 -41.97 -1.43
N LEU A 552 2.87 -40.75 -1.32
CA LEU A 552 3.69 -39.54 -1.24
C LEU A 552 4.61 -39.58 -0.03
N ARG A 553 4.09 -39.93 1.15
CA ARG A 553 4.89 -40.05 2.36
C ARG A 553 6.01 -41.06 2.21
N LYS A 554 5.73 -42.23 1.63
CA LYS A 554 6.74 -43.26 1.37
C LYS A 554 7.82 -42.76 0.40
N ALA A 555 7.43 -42.06 -0.66
CA ALA A 555 8.36 -41.49 -1.63
C ALA A 555 9.24 -40.39 -1.00
N LEU A 556 8.66 -39.51 -0.19
CA LEU A 556 9.44 -38.51 0.54
C LEU A 556 10.36 -39.16 1.55
N ASP A 557 9.90 -40.13 2.35
CA ASP A 557 10.75 -40.85 3.30
C ASP A 557 11.99 -41.44 2.64
N ALA A 558 11.86 -41.97 1.42
CA ALA A 558 12.99 -42.45 0.65
C ALA A 558 13.94 -41.33 0.19
N ALA A 559 13.42 -40.12 -0.08
CA ALA A 559 14.23 -38.96 -0.49
C ALA A 559 14.92 -38.26 0.70
N ILE A 560 14.30 -38.29 1.90
CA ILE A 560 14.81 -37.66 3.13
C ILE A 560 15.46 -38.65 4.11
N SER A 561 15.88 -39.82 3.62
CA SER A 561 16.70 -40.79 4.34
C SER A 561 18.08 -40.84 3.71
#